data_AF-A0AB36CZV8-F1
#
_entry.id   AF-A0AB36CZV8-F1
#
_cell.length_a   1.000
_cell.length_b   1.000
_cell.length_c   1.000
_cell.angle_alpha   90.00
_cell.angle_beta   90.00
_cell.angle_gamma   90.00
#
_symmetry.space_group_name_H-M   'P 1'
#
loop_
_entity.id
_entity.type
_entity.pdbx_description
1 polymer ?
#
loop_
_entity_poly.entity_id
_entity_poly.type
_entity_poly.pdbx_seq_one_letter_code
_entity_poly.pdbx_strand_id
1 'polypeptide(L)'
;MVESAYRYLKAAKHLRRGHDMLDIAQINAAIGMEILLKSFVSKPNGNLGQVNETYELDLVAIKAAHEHLKATDRIPVYRKDRGPNKHDLLTLFHAIPEPIRQHIRLDRHEHWIEKDREVFTNARYRYEAGAPGGYDDILIGVLDELIEDVVHWYRELGSKDMFIVFYGMPPLEQLPDSDQEPDNL
;
A
#
# COMPACT_ATOMS: atom_id res chain seq x y z
N MET A 1 -6.39 -7.95 -1.17
CA MET A 1 -5.06 -7.30 -1.03
C MET A 1 -5.12 -5.93 -0.33
N VAL A 2 -6.03 -5.03 -0.71
CA VAL A 2 -6.19 -3.71 -0.06
C VAL A 2 -6.39 -3.82 1.46
N GLU A 3 -7.23 -4.75 1.93
CA GLU A 3 -7.39 -5.03 3.36
C GLU A 3 -6.06 -5.39 4.05
N SER A 4 -5.22 -6.21 3.40
CA SER A 4 -3.91 -6.56 3.94
C SER A 4 -3.00 -5.33 4.06
N ALA A 5 -2.98 -4.46 3.04
CA ALA A 5 -2.27 -3.18 3.12
C ALA A 5 -2.76 -2.31 4.28
N TYR A 6 -4.08 -2.23 4.48
CA TYR A 6 -4.68 -1.53 5.60
C TYR A 6 -4.26 -2.10 6.96
N ARG A 7 -4.19 -3.44 7.11
CA ARG A 7 -3.72 -4.07 8.35
C ARG A 7 -2.26 -3.67 8.67
N TYR A 8 -1.39 -3.62 7.67
CA TYR A 8 -0.02 -3.11 7.84
C TYR A 8 0.02 -1.62 8.18
N LEU A 9 -0.85 -0.80 7.60
CA LEU A 9 -1.01 0.60 7.99
C LEU A 9 -1.44 0.74 9.46
N LYS A 10 -2.41 -0.08 9.93
CA LYS A 10 -2.83 -0.07 11.33
C LYS A 10 -1.69 -0.45 12.27
N ALA A 11 -0.90 -1.46 11.90
CA ALA A 11 0.31 -1.82 12.63
C ALA A 11 1.31 -0.66 12.67
N ALA A 12 1.61 -0.03 11.53
CA ALA A 12 2.50 1.13 11.45
C ALA A 12 2.02 2.29 12.34
N LYS A 13 0.73 2.63 12.31
CA LYS A 13 0.13 3.67 13.16
C LYS A 13 0.24 3.35 14.65
N HIS A 14 0.11 2.09 15.04
CA HIS A 14 0.28 1.65 16.42
C HIS A 14 1.74 1.77 16.85
N LEU A 15 2.66 1.23 16.05
CA LEU A 15 4.10 1.24 16.30
C LEU A 15 4.67 2.67 16.36
N ARG A 16 4.18 3.59 15.53
CA ARG A 16 4.57 5.01 15.55
C ARG A 16 4.39 5.66 16.93
N ARG A 17 3.44 5.18 17.73
CA ARG A 17 3.17 5.69 19.09
C ARG A 17 4.02 5.00 20.17
N GLY A 18 4.74 3.94 19.81
CA GLY A 18 5.64 3.22 20.70
C GLY A 18 6.97 3.93 20.90
N HIS A 19 7.62 3.65 22.03
CA HIS A 19 8.94 4.18 22.35
C HIS A 19 10.03 3.54 21.47
N ASP A 20 10.75 4.35 20.68
CA ASP A 20 11.85 3.91 19.79
C ASP A 20 11.43 2.84 18.76
N MET A 21 10.24 3.01 18.16
CA MET A 21 9.65 2.05 17.20
C MET A 21 9.35 2.66 15.82
N LEU A 22 9.83 3.88 15.54
CA LEU A 22 9.48 4.61 14.31
C LEU A 22 10.10 3.97 13.05
N ASP A 23 11.30 3.41 13.15
CA ASP A 23 11.93 2.60 12.10
C ASP A 23 11.06 1.37 11.74
N ILE A 24 10.59 0.63 12.75
CA ILE A 24 9.70 -0.53 12.56
C ILE A 24 8.36 -0.08 12.00
N ALA A 25 7.85 1.08 12.42
CA ALA A 25 6.62 1.66 11.88
C ALA A 25 6.76 2.00 10.39
N GLN A 26 7.88 2.62 9.99
CA GLN A 26 8.18 2.96 8.60
C GLN A 26 8.27 1.70 7.73
N ILE A 27 8.94 0.64 8.22
CA ILE A 27 9.01 -0.67 7.53
C ILE A 27 7.61 -1.25 7.30
N ASN A 28 6.73 -1.20 8.32
CA ASN A 28 5.36 -1.69 8.17
C ASN A 28 4.56 -0.87 7.14
N ALA A 29 4.74 0.45 7.10
CA ALA A 29 4.14 1.27 6.05
C ALA A 29 4.70 0.97 4.66
N ALA A 30 6.00 0.70 4.53
CA ALA A 30 6.59 0.29 3.26
C ALA A 30 6.03 -1.04 2.76
N ILE A 31 5.83 -2.02 3.65
CA ILE A 31 5.18 -3.29 3.31
C ILE A 31 3.72 -3.06 2.90
N GLY A 32 2.99 -2.21 3.65
CA GLY A 32 1.62 -1.84 3.31
C GLY A 32 1.51 -1.18 1.93
N MET A 33 2.42 -0.25 1.63
CA MET A 33 2.54 0.41 0.33
C MET A 33 2.83 -0.59 -0.78
N GLU A 34 3.79 -1.51 -0.59
CA GLU A 34 4.09 -2.56 -1.57
C GLU A 34 2.85 -3.41 -1.88
N ILE A 35 2.11 -3.83 -0.86
CA ILE A 35 0.89 -4.63 -1.02
C ILE A 35 -0.20 -3.83 -1.74
N LEU A 36 -0.36 -2.55 -1.40
CA LEU A 36 -1.34 -1.67 -2.05
C LEU A 36 -1.01 -1.48 -3.53
N LEU A 37 0.24 -1.16 -3.88
CA LEU A 37 0.64 -1.03 -5.28
C LEU A 37 0.47 -2.35 -6.02
N LYS A 38 0.82 -3.48 -5.39
CA LYS A 38 0.61 -4.81 -5.96
C LYS A 38 -0.85 -5.14 -6.21
N SER A 39 -1.81 -4.59 -5.46
CA SER A 39 -3.22 -4.88 -5.73
C SER A 39 -3.71 -4.39 -7.09
N PHE A 40 -3.02 -3.43 -7.70
CA PHE A 40 -3.31 -2.94 -9.06
C PHE A 40 -2.61 -3.73 -10.16
N VAL A 41 -1.50 -4.38 -9.83
CA VAL A 41 -0.66 -5.12 -10.79
C VAL A 41 -0.70 -6.63 -10.52
N SER A 42 -1.80 -7.11 -9.94
CA SER A 42 -2.03 -8.53 -9.68
C SER A 42 -3.33 -9.00 -10.30
N LYS A 43 -3.36 -10.28 -10.68
CA LYS A 43 -4.56 -10.95 -11.19
C LYS A 43 -4.81 -12.22 -10.35
N PRO A 44 -6.08 -12.56 -10.06
CA PRO A 44 -6.38 -13.81 -9.38
C PRO A 44 -5.85 -15.01 -10.18
N ASN A 45 -5.19 -15.94 -9.51
CA ASN A 45 -4.63 -17.16 -10.12
C ASN A 45 -5.07 -18.46 -9.42
N GLY A 46 -5.92 -18.37 -8.39
CA GLY A 46 -6.45 -19.53 -7.68
C GLY A 46 -7.51 -19.14 -6.64
N ASN A 47 -8.45 -20.06 -6.37
CA ASN A 47 -9.52 -19.94 -5.37
C ASN A 47 -10.31 -18.61 -5.42
N LEU A 48 -10.65 -18.15 -6.62
CA LEU A 48 -11.41 -16.90 -6.82
C LEU A 48 -12.72 -16.91 -5.99
N GLY A 49 -12.95 -15.85 -5.22
CA GLY A 49 -14.09 -15.66 -4.36
C GLY A 49 -14.03 -16.41 -3.02
N GLN A 50 -12.92 -17.11 -2.73
CA GLN A 50 -12.73 -17.82 -1.46
C GLN A 50 -11.78 -17.07 -0.53
N VAL A 51 -11.80 -17.41 0.76
CA VAL A 51 -10.92 -16.81 1.79
C VAL A 51 -9.43 -17.02 1.48
N ASN A 52 -9.09 -18.06 0.72
CA ASN A 52 -7.74 -18.41 0.30
C ASN A 52 -7.48 -18.07 -1.19
N GLU A 53 -8.14 -17.05 -1.74
CA GLU A 53 -7.86 -16.52 -3.08
C GLU A 53 -6.38 -16.14 -3.20
N THR A 54 -5.74 -16.61 -4.27
CA THR A 54 -4.34 -16.34 -4.57
C THR A 54 -4.21 -15.46 -5.81
N TYR A 55 -3.11 -14.71 -5.87
CA TYR A 55 -2.84 -13.76 -6.95
C TYR A 55 -1.45 -13.95 -7.53
N GLU A 56 -1.32 -13.68 -8.82
CA GLU A 56 -0.03 -13.53 -9.51
C GLU A 56 0.19 -12.09 -9.97
N LEU A 57 1.45 -11.68 -10.01
CA LEU A 57 1.83 -10.36 -10.50
C LEU A 57 1.83 -10.33 -12.02
N ASP A 58 1.39 -9.21 -12.59
CA ASP A 58 1.54 -8.90 -14.00
C ASP A 58 3.01 -8.56 -14.31
N LEU A 59 3.78 -9.61 -14.61
CA LEU A 59 5.21 -9.48 -14.91
C LEU A 59 5.48 -8.68 -16.19
N VAL A 60 4.50 -8.59 -17.11
CA VAL A 60 4.63 -7.80 -18.33
C VAL A 60 4.58 -6.32 -17.98
N ALA A 61 3.62 -5.90 -17.15
CA ALA A 61 3.52 -4.53 -16.67
C ALA A 61 4.76 -4.12 -15.87
N ILE A 62 5.24 -4.99 -14.96
CA ILE A 62 6.45 -4.75 -14.17
C ILE A 62 7.69 -4.61 -15.06
N LYS A 63 7.82 -5.44 -16.10
CA LYS A 63 8.92 -5.34 -17.04
C LYS A 63 8.88 -4.03 -17.83
N ALA A 64 7.71 -3.63 -18.32
CA ALA A 64 7.54 -2.37 -19.04
C ALA A 64 7.91 -1.16 -18.16
N ALA A 65 7.46 -1.16 -16.91
CA ALA A 65 7.81 -0.12 -15.93
C ALA A 65 9.32 -0.05 -15.66
N HIS A 66 9.97 -1.21 -15.52
CA HIS A 66 11.42 -1.27 -15.33
C HIS A 66 12.19 -0.70 -16.53
N GLU A 67 11.79 -1.05 -17.77
CA GLU A 67 12.42 -0.48 -18.97
C GLU A 67 12.20 1.04 -19.08
N HIS A 68 11.02 1.54 -18.69
CA HIS A 68 10.77 2.98 -18.62
C HIS A 68 11.70 3.69 -17.62
N LEU A 69 11.87 3.12 -16.43
CA LEU A 69 12.79 3.66 -15.41
C LEU A 69 14.24 3.59 -15.87
N LYS A 70 14.61 2.55 -16.63
CA LYS A 70 15.95 2.43 -17.22
C LYS A 70 16.19 3.50 -18.28
N ALA A 71 15.22 3.74 -19.16
CA ALA A 71 15.29 4.77 -20.20
C ALA A 71 15.37 6.20 -19.63
N THR A 72 14.87 6.42 -18.43
CA THR A 72 14.89 7.72 -17.72
C THR A 72 16.03 7.85 -16.70
N ASP A 73 16.96 6.89 -16.66
CA ASP A 73 18.08 6.80 -15.70
C ASP A 73 17.66 6.83 -14.21
N ARG A 74 16.46 6.31 -13.92
CA ARG A 74 15.89 6.21 -12.56
C ARG A 74 16.04 4.81 -11.96
N ILE A 75 16.92 3.98 -12.50
CA ILE A 75 17.37 2.74 -11.87
C ILE A 75 18.64 3.01 -11.07
N PRO A 76 18.70 2.68 -9.77
CA PRO A 76 19.90 2.88 -8.96
C PRO A 76 21.13 2.21 -9.58
N VAL A 77 22.29 2.85 -9.46
CA VAL A 77 23.55 2.42 -10.12
C VAL A 77 23.89 0.95 -9.84
N TYR A 78 23.76 0.49 -8.60
CA TYR A 78 24.03 -0.91 -8.20
C TYR A 78 23.02 -1.94 -8.74
N ARG A 79 21.94 -1.49 -9.39
CA ARG A 79 20.90 -2.32 -10.02
C ARG A 79 20.82 -2.19 -11.54
N LYS A 80 21.61 -1.32 -12.19
CA LYS A 80 21.49 -1.03 -13.63
C LYS A 80 21.56 -2.27 -14.53
N ASP A 81 22.31 -3.28 -14.12
CA ASP A 81 22.48 -4.54 -14.86
C ASP A 81 21.56 -5.68 -14.38
N ARG A 82 20.69 -5.43 -13.40
CA ARG A 82 19.77 -6.43 -12.83
C ARG A 82 18.41 -6.34 -13.52
N GLY A 83 17.70 -7.48 -13.55
CA GLY A 83 16.34 -7.53 -14.03
C GLY A 83 15.32 -6.78 -13.15
N PRO A 84 14.05 -6.72 -13.59
CA PRO A 84 12.99 -6.01 -12.90
C PRO A 84 12.85 -6.39 -11.43
N ASN A 85 12.72 -5.39 -10.55
CA ASN A 85 12.52 -5.61 -9.13
C ASN A 85 11.03 -5.54 -8.78
N LYS A 86 10.40 -6.69 -8.57
CA LYS A 86 8.97 -6.78 -8.19
C LYS A 86 8.64 -6.25 -6.78
N HIS A 87 9.63 -5.80 -6.03
CA HIS A 87 9.48 -5.20 -4.71
C HIS A 87 9.85 -3.71 -4.71
N ASP A 88 10.46 -3.20 -5.78
CA ASP A 88 10.80 -1.78 -5.88
C ASP A 88 9.52 -0.95 -6.01
N LEU A 89 9.23 -0.08 -5.02
CA LEU A 89 7.97 0.65 -4.99
C LEU A 89 7.80 1.57 -6.20
N LEU A 90 8.89 2.15 -6.70
CA LEU A 90 8.83 3.01 -7.89
C LEU A 90 8.54 2.19 -9.16
N THR A 91 9.13 0.99 -9.30
CA THR A 91 8.78 0.07 -10.39
C THR A 91 7.29 -0.33 -10.31
N LEU A 92 6.79 -0.65 -9.12
CA LEU A 92 5.37 -1.01 -8.93
C LEU A 92 4.44 0.17 -9.25
N PHE A 93 4.81 1.39 -8.84
CA PHE A 93 4.10 2.62 -9.20
C PHE A 93 4.00 2.78 -10.72
N HIS A 94 5.11 2.71 -11.46
CA HIS A 94 5.11 2.86 -12.92
C HIS A 94 4.44 1.69 -13.65
N ALA A 95 4.24 0.55 -13.00
CA ALA A 95 3.48 -0.58 -13.55
C ALA A 95 1.96 -0.36 -13.48
N ILE A 96 1.48 0.59 -12.68
CA ILE A 96 0.06 0.99 -12.63
C ILE A 96 -0.23 1.94 -13.80
N PRO A 97 -1.27 1.67 -14.63
CA PRO A 97 -1.68 2.57 -15.70
C PRO A 97 -1.89 4.01 -15.22
N GLU A 98 -1.34 4.98 -15.95
CA GLU A 98 -1.42 6.41 -15.62
C GLU A 98 -2.85 6.91 -15.32
N PRO A 99 -3.90 6.53 -16.08
CA PRO A 99 -5.26 6.97 -15.76
C PRO A 99 -5.73 6.54 -14.36
N ILE A 100 -5.30 5.35 -13.91
CA ILE A 100 -5.62 4.86 -12.57
C ILE A 100 -4.83 5.65 -11.53
N ARG A 101 -3.52 5.88 -11.76
CA ARG A 101 -2.67 6.66 -10.86
C ARG A 101 -3.21 8.06 -10.64
N GLN A 102 -3.66 8.74 -11.70
CA GLN A 102 -4.26 10.06 -11.62
C GLN A 102 -5.58 10.05 -10.83
N HIS A 103 -6.45 9.06 -11.11
CA HIS A 103 -7.77 8.97 -10.47
C HIS A 103 -7.67 8.79 -8.95
N ILE A 104 -6.78 7.90 -8.49
CA ILE A 104 -6.54 7.68 -7.06
C ILE A 104 -5.52 8.66 -6.46
N ARG A 105 -5.14 9.70 -7.22
CA ARG A 105 -4.20 10.75 -6.81
C ARG A 105 -2.84 10.21 -6.37
N LEU A 106 -2.40 9.07 -6.91
CA LEU A 106 -1.14 8.42 -6.55
C LEU A 106 0.09 9.21 -7.05
N ASP A 107 -0.03 9.91 -8.18
CA ASP A 107 1.07 10.69 -8.77
C ASP A 107 1.65 11.75 -7.83
N ARG A 108 0.81 12.36 -6.97
CA ARG A 108 1.27 13.39 -6.01
C ARG A 108 2.29 12.86 -4.99
N HIS A 109 2.37 11.55 -4.83
CA HIS A 109 3.25 10.88 -3.88
C HIS A 109 4.47 10.21 -4.53
N GLU A 110 4.68 10.35 -5.84
CA GLU A 110 5.77 9.67 -6.56
C GLU A 110 7.14 9.91 -5.91
N HIS A 111 7.44 11.15 -5.52
CA HIS A 111 8.71 11.50 -4.90
C HIS A 111 8.95 10.79 -3.56
N TRP A 112 7.90 10.60 -2.74
CA TRP A 112 7.99 9.82 -1.50
C TRP A 112 8.16 8.33 -1.79
N ILE A 113 7.44 7.81 -2.78
CA ILE A 113 7.57 6.43 -3.24
C ILE A 113 8.97 6.14 -3.76
N GLU A 114 9.58 7.07 -4.51
CA GLU A 114 10.95 6.96 -5.00
C GLU A 114 11.97 7.04 -3.86
N LYS A 115 11.79 7.97 -2.91
CA LYS A 115 12.65 8.08 -1.72
C LYS A 115 12.67 6.77 -0.93
N ASP A 116 11.50 6.16 -0.72
CA ASP A 116 11.33 4.99 0.14
C ASP A 116 11.33 3.65 -0.63
N ARG A 117 11.71 3.68 -1.92
CA ARG A 117 11.52 2.58 -2.87
C ARG A 117 12.14 1.23 -2.49
N GLU A 118 13.14 1.24 -1.60
CA GLU A 118 13.85 0.05 -1.10
C GLU A 118 13.87 -0.06 0.44
N VAL A 119 13.05 0.71 1.16
CA VAL A 119 13.05 0.74 2.64
C VAL A 119 12.94 -0.65 3.26
N PHE A 120 12.10 -1.54 2.70
CA PHE A 120 11.97 -2.93 3.19
C PHE A 120 13.26 -3.75 3.06
N THR A 121 14.15 -3.44 2.10
CA THR A 121 15.37 -4.21 1.88
C THR A 121 16.47 -3.82 2.85
N ASN A 122 16.66 -2.51 3.06
CA ASN A 122 17.83 -1.96 3.76
C ASN A 122 17.54 -1.58 5.22
N ALA A 123 16.29 -1.24 5.57
CA ALA A 123 15.96 -0.75 6.92
C ALA A 123 15.73 -1.87 7.95
N ARG A 124 15.52 -3.13 7.52
CA ARG A 124 15.23 -4.25 8.44
C ARG A 124 16.35 -4.58 9.40
N TYR A 125 17.60 -4.35 9.01
CA TYR A 125 18.77 -4.71 9.79
C TYR A 125 19.56 -3.45 10.14
N ARG A 126 19.08 -2.71 11.15
CA ARG A 126 19.67 -1.42 11.57
C ARG A 126 21.15 -1.47 11.95
N TYR A 127 21.68 -2.67 12.19
CA TYR A 127 23.08 -2.92 12.53
C TYR A 127 23.98 -3.13 11.31
N GLU A 128 23.44 -3.19 10.09
CA GLU A 128 24.22 -3.33 8.87
C GLU A 128 24.83 -1.99 8.44
N ALA A 129 26.04 -2.03 7.89
CA ALA A 129 26.77 -0.83 7.47
C ALA A 129 26.05 0.02 6.41
N GLY A 130 25.11 -0.59 5.67
CA GLY A 130 24.27 0.08 4.67
C GLY A 130 22.89 0.48 5.16
N ALA A 131 22.59 0.31 6.45
CA ALA A 131 21.29 0.67 7.00
C ALA A 131 21.06 2.19 6.94
N PRO A 132 19.82 2.65 6.65
CA PRO A 132 19.49 4.07 6.69
C PRO A 132 19.79 4.67 8.07
N GLY A 133 20.46 5.83 8.09
CA GLY A 133 20.80 6.52 9.34
C GLY A 133 19.64 7.28 10.01
N GLY A 134 18.45 7.26 9.41
CA GLY A 134 17.28 7.96 9.92
C GLY A 134 15.98 7.38 9.38
N TYR A 135 14.88 7.71 10.05
CA TYR A 135 13.53 7.22 9.80
C TYR A 135 12.52 8.36 10.01
N ASP A 136 11.41 8.32 9.27
CA ASP A 136 10.32 9.28 9.35
C ASP A 136 8.96 8.59 9.25
N ASP A 137 7.87 9.33 9.47
CA ASP A 137 6.50 8.81 9.39
C ASP A 137 5.77 9.22 8.10
N ILE A 138 6.48 9.75 7.10
CA ILE A 138 5.88 10.30 5.89
C ILE A 138 5.13 9.21 5.12
N LEU A 139 5.76 8.04 4.94
CA LEU A 139 5.14 6.92 4.24
C LEU A 139 3.90 6.38 4.96
N ILE A 140 3.82 6.54 6.29
CA ILE A 140 2.62 6.18 7.07
C ILE A 140 1.46 7.09 6.67
N GLY A 141 1.70 8.40 6.58
CA GLY A 141 0.71 9.39 6.13
C GLY A 141 0.29 9.18 4.68
N VAL A 142 1.26 8.96 3.78
CA VAL A 142 0.98 8.68 2.36
C VAL A 142 0.12 7.43 2.19
N LEU A 143 0.47 6.34 2.88
CA LEU A 143 -0.31 5.10 2.81
C LEU A 143 -1.73 5.28 3.37
N ASP A 144 -1.90 6.09 4.42
CA ASP A 144 -3.21 6.41 4.98
C ASP A 144 -4.13 7.09 3.98
N GLU A 145 -3.65 8.17 3.37
CA GLU A 145 -4.40 8.90 2.34
C GLU A 145 -4.74 8.01 1.14
N LEU A 146 -3.78 7.20 0.68
CA LEU A 146 -4.00 6.32 -0.46
C LEU A 146 -5.01 5.21 -0.17
N ILE A 147 -5.05 4.65 1.04
CA ILE A 147 -6.08 3.65 1.37
C ILE A 147 -7.47 4.29 1.26
N GLU A 148 -7.65 5.51 1.73
CA GLU A 148 -8.93 6.22 1.59
C GLU A 148 -9.30 6.43 0.11
N ASP A 149 -8.37 6.90 -0.70
CA ASP A 149 -8.58 7.13 -2.14
C ASP A 149 -8.92 5.84 -2.90
N VAL A 150 -8.21 4.76 -2.59
CA VAL A 150 -8.42 3.45 -3.21
C VAL A 150 -9.76 2.85 -2.78
N VAL A 151 -10.13 2.98 -1.51
CA VAL A 151 -11.46 2.55 -1.03
C VAL A 151 -12.57 3.33 -1.74
N HIS A 152 -12.43 4.65 -1.85
CA HIS A 152 -13.40 5.49 -2.56
C HIS A 152 -13.56 5.04 -4.01
N TRP A 153 -12.45 4.87 -4.71
CA TRP A 153 -12.47 4.42 -6.11
C TRP A 153 -13.11 3.03 -6.28
N TYR A 154 -12.79 2.05 -5.44
CA TYR A 154 -13.44 0.75 -5.51
C TYR A 154 -14.95 0.81 -5.21
N ARG A 155 -15.41 1.73 -4.37
CA ARG A 155 -16.84 1.97 -4.14
C ARG A 155 -17.51 2.57 -5.37
N GLU A 156 -16.88 3.53 -6.06
CA GLU A 156 -17.36 4.08 -7.34
C GLU A 156 -17.53 2.98 -8.40
N LEU A 157 -16.62 1.99 -8.41
CA LEU A 157 -16.70 0.82 -9.29
C LEU A 157 -17.75 -0.21 -8.86
N GLY A 158 -18.48 0.01 -7.77
CA GLY A 158 -19.51 -0.90 -7.26
C GLY A 158 -18.95 -2.16 -6.60
N SER A 159 -17.75 -2.09 -6.02
CA SER A 159 -17.13 -3.22 -5.31
C SER A 159 -18.04 -3.75 -4.20
N LYS A 160 -18.15 -5.08 -4.14
CA LYS A 160 -18.89 -5.82 -3.09
C LYS A 160 -17.96 -6.41 -2.04
N ASP A 161 -16.67 -6.12 -2.11
CA ASP A 161 -15.71 -6.56 -1.11
C ASP A 161 -16.09 -5.99 0.26
N MET A 162 -16.20 -6.87 1.26
CA MET A 162 -16.71 -6.49 2.58
C MET A 162 -15.80 -5.50 3.30
N PHE A 163 -14.48 -5.61 3.13
CA PHE A 163 -13.56 -4.61 3.70
C PHE A 163 -13.82 -3.24 3.07
N ILE A 164 -13.96 -3.16 1.74
CA ILE A 164 -14.25 -1.91 1.04
C ILE A 164 -15.62 -1.33 1.46
N VAL A 165 -16.66 -2.16 1.55
CA VAL A 165 -18.01 -1.72 1.92
C VAL A 165 -18.02 -1.16 3.34
N PHE A 166 -17.47 -1.89 4.31
CA PHE A 166 -17.52 -1.50 5.73
C PHE A 166 -16.36 -0.60 6.17
N TYR A 167 -15.45 -0.21 5.27
CA TYR A 167 -14.34 0.68 5.60
C TYR A 167 -14.83 2.01 6.23
N GLY A 168 -14.28 2.34 7.40
CA GLY A 168 -14.61 3.56 8.13
C GLY A 168 -15.92 3.50 8.93
N MET A 169 -16.67 2.39 8.87
CA MET A 169 -17.83 2.20 9.75
C MET A 169 -17.39 1.82 11.17
N PRO A 170 -18.08 2.32 12.20
CA PRO A 170 -17.88 1.82 13.55
C PRO A 170 -18.26 0.33 13.62
N PRO A 171 -17.68 -0.44 14.56
CA PRO A 171 -18.14 -1.80 14.83
C PRO A 171 -19.65 -1.81 15.07
N LEU A 172 -20.37 -2.81 14.55
CA LEU A 172 -21.83 -2.95 14.71
C LEU A 172 -22.28 -2.89 16.17
N GLU A 173 -21.39 -3.24 17.10
CA GLU A 173 -21.57 -3.18 18.57
C GLU A 173 -21.63 -1.75 19.15
N GLN A 174 -21.42 -0.71 18.33
CA GLN A 174 -21.43 0.70 18.75
C GLN A 174 -22.55 1.53 18.10
N LEU A 175 -23.48 0.88 17.38
CA LEU A 175 -24.71 1.56 16.96
C LEU A 175 -25.58 1.79 18.20
N PRO A 176 -26.02 3.03 18.49
CA PRO A 176 -26.99 3.24 19.54
C PRO A 176 -28.24 2.41 19.23
N ASP A 177 -28.72 1.63 20.19
CA ASP A 177 -30.00 0.92 20.08
C ASP A 177 -31.06 1.93 19.65
N SER A 178 -31.51 1.82 18.40
CA SER A 178 -32.56 2.69 17.86
C SER A 178 -33.96 2.28 18.34
N ASP A 179 -34.05 1.61 19.48
CA ASP A 179 -35.28 1.22 20.15
C ASP A 179 -35.54 2.19 21.30
N GLN A 180 -35.77 3.46 20.97
CA GLN A 180 -36.59 4.32 21.82
C GLN A 180 -38.00 4.33 21.23
N GLU A 181 -38.86 3.46 21.76
CA GLU A 181 -40.30 3.60 21.61
C GLU A 181 -40.71 5.02 22.07
N PRO A 182 -41.64 5.69 21.37
CA PRO A 182 -42.16 6.96 21.86
C PRO A 182 -42.98 6.69 23.12
N ASP A 183 -42.54 7.26 24.25
CA ASP A 183 -43.37 7.41 25.44
C ASP A 183 -44.65 8.16 25.05
N ASN A 184 -45.75 7.42 24.90
CA ASN A 184 -47.08 7.97 24.74
C ASN A 184 -47.53 8.52 26.11
N LEU A 185 -47.61 9.85 26.22
CA LEU A 185 -48.36 10.58 27.25
C LEU A 185 -49.76 10.92 26.74
#